data_AF-A0AA86VNU7-F1
#
_entry.id   AF-A0AA86VNU7-F1
#
_cell.length_a   1.000
_cell.length_b   1.000
_cell.length_c   1.000
_cell.angle_alpha   90.00
_cell.angle_beta   90.00
_cell.angle_gamma   90.00
#
_symmetry.space_group_name_H-M   'P 1'
#
loop_
_entity.id
_entity.type
_entity.pdbx_description
1 polymer ?
#
loop_
_entity_poly.entity_id
_entity_poly.type
_entity_poly.pdbx_seq_one_letter_code
_entity_poly.pdbx_strand_id
1 'polypeptide(L)'
;MPSQVVHQIDNYTYLRRINNIKHPQDDEVFRNVTIPQQNALRNVKLNNVSIPLGFNIVLTNRQLLQGVVLFILLLVKHLATDLSQRLIQFRDKHVYFSQGAVTHAFVVSILQIIIIPTWAYCCNVISSWVIPVTVLSLLLEFLTHLHIDYAKSKFRVANQSRIDQSRSLRLAMHALDQFLHAFFILCCTAVCTMLFSFE
;
A
#
# COMPACT_ATOMS: atom_id res chain seq x y z
N MET A 1 -30.65 35.38 29.14
CA MET A 1 -30.11 34.02 28.94
C MET A 1 -30.97 33.34 27.89
N PRO A 2 -30.51 33.11 26.65
CA PRO A 2 -31.33 32.46 25.64
C PRO A 2 -31.20 30.94 25.76
N SER A 3 -32.34 30.28 25.87
CA SER A 3 -32.52 28.83 25.89
C SER A 3 -32.14 28.24 24.52
N GLN A 4 -31.20 27.30 24.52
CA GLN A 4 -30.86 26.54 23.31
C GLN A 4 -31.93 25.47 23.07
N VAL A 5 -32.66 25.63 21.97
CA VAL A 5 -33.59 24.62 21.45
C VAL A 5 -32.78 23.54 20.74
N VAL A 6 -32.73 22.35 21.34
CA VAL A 6 -32.12 21.16 20.76
C VAL A 6 -33.09 20.57 19.73
N HIS A 7 -32.79 20.78 18.45
CA HIS A 7 -33.48 20.06 17.37
C HIS A 7 -32.95 18.63 17.29
N GLN A 8 -33.72 17.71 17.85
CA GLN A 8 -33.55 16.27 17.70
C GLN A 8 -34.00 15.89 16.27
N ILE A 9 -33.03 15.65 15.38
CA ILE A 9 -33.29 15.22 14.01
C ILE A 9 -33.46 13.70 14.00
N ASP A 10 -34.67 13.25 13.73
CA ASP A 10 -35.06 11.85 13.63
C ASP A 10 -34.41 11.17 12.41
N ASN A 11 -33.34 10.40 12.66
CA ASN A 11 -32.61 9.62 11.65
C ASN A 11 -33.27 8.28 11.26
N TYR A 12 -34.53 8.03 11.60
CA TYR A 12 -35.16 6.72 11.43
C TYR A 12 -35.83 6.47 10.06
N THR A 13 -35.92 7.48 9.20
CA THR A 13 -36.71 7.34 7.95
C THR A 13 -35.91 6.83 6.75
N TYR A 14 -34.57 6.76 6.82
CA TYR A 14 -33.76 6.40 5.65
C TYR A 14 -33.51 4.89 5.46
N LEU A 15 -33.71 4.07 6.49
CA LEU A 15 -33.45 2.62 6.42
C LEU A 15 -34.63 1.80 5.88
N ARG A 16 -35.80 2.40 5.63
CA ARG A 16 -36.99 1.66 5.16
C ARG A 16 -37.12 1.57 3.64
N ARG A 17 -36.24 2.21 2.86
CA ARG A 17 -36.36 2.28 1.40
C ARG A 17 -35.45 1.33 0.61
N ILE A 18 -34.65 0.49 1.28
CA ILE A 18 -33.72 -0.45 0.61
C ILE A 18 -34.25 -1.90 0.57
N ASN A 19 -35.29 -2.23 1.35
CA ASN A 19 -35.81 -3.61 1.44
C ASN A 19 -36.92 -3.98 0.43
N ASN A 20 -37.14 -3.19 -0.63
CA ASN A 20 -38.27 -3.42 -1.55
C ASN A 20 -37.90 -3.57 -3.03
N ILE A 21 -36.64 -3.89 -3.35
CA ILE A 21 -36.29 -4.32 -4.71
C ILE A 21 -36.50 -5.84 -4.78
N LYS A 22 -37.71 -6.23 -5.18
CA LYS A 22 -37.99 -7.59 -5.64
C LYS A 22 -37.17 -7.85 -6.91
N HIS A 23 -36.19 -8.74 -6.82
CA HIS A 23 -35.53 -9.29 -8.00
C HIS A 23 -36.54 -10.15 -8.78
N PRO A 24 -36.78 -9.87 -10.07
CA PRO A 24 -37.49 -10.80 -10.94
C PRO A 24 -36.69 -12.10 -11.07
N GLN A 25 -37.43 -13.20 -11.05
CA GLN A 25 -36.93 -14.55 -11.27
C GLN A 25 -36.36 -14.68 -12.68
N ASP A 26 -35.04 -14.76 -12.78
CA ASP A 26 -34.33 -15.25 -13.97
C ASP A 26 -33.78 -16.66 -13.69
N ASP A 27 -34.66 -17.54 -13.22
CA ASP A 27 -34.43 -18.98 -13.16
C ASP A 27 -34.95 -19.57 -14.48
N GLU A 28 -34.12 -19.71 -15.53
CA GLU A 28 -34.20 -20.83 -16.50
C GLU A 28 -33.23 -20.80 -17.71
N VAL A 29 -32.29 -19.85 -17.83
CA VAL A 29 -31.37 -19.80 -19.00
C VAL A 29 -29.97 -20.36 -18.70
N PHE A 30 -29.88 -21.44 -17.91
CA PHE A 30 -28.62 -22.17 -17.69
C PHE A 30 -28.84 -23.69 -17.71
N ARG A 31 -29.33 -24.22 -18.84
CA ARG A 31 -29.14 -25.63 -19.18
C ARG A 31 -28.45 -25.71 -20.54
N ASN A 32 -27.33 -26.43 -20.56
CA ASN A 32 -26.50 -26.78 -21.71
C ASN A 32 -25.32 -25.86 -22.04
N VAL A 33 -24.56 -25.46 -21.01
CA VAL A 33 -23.13 -25.18 -21.24
C VAL A 33 -22.38 -26.50 -21.09
N THR A 34 -22.15 -27.19 -22.21
CA THR A 34 -21.19 -28.29 -22.32
C THR A 34 -19.83 -27.81 -21.85
N ILE A 35 -19.38 -28.30 -20.71
CA ILE A 35 -18.03 -28.06 -20.16
C ILE A 35 -17.04 -28.75 -21.10
N PRO A 36 -16.21 -28.02 -21.87
CA PRO A 36 -15.14 -28.64 -22.63
C PRO A 36 -14.16 -29.26 -21.63
N GLN A 37 -13.79 -30.51 -21.88
CA GLN A 37 -12.90 -31.34 -21.07
C GLN A 37 -11.73 -30.54 -20.47
N GLN A 38 -11.57 -30.64 -19.15
CA GLN A 38 -10.49 -30.09 -18.33
C GLN A 38 -9.07 -30.62 -18.67
N ASN A 39 -8.90 -31.33 -19.78
CA ASN A 39 -7.61 -31.93 -20.18
C ASN A 39 -6.70 -31.00 -21.01
N ALA A 40 -7.17 -29.81 -21.39
CA ALA A 40 -6.37 -28.87 -22.20
C ALA A 40 -5.47 -27.90 -21.39
N LEU A 41 -5.63 -27.81 -20.06
CA LEU A 41 -4.90 -26.83 -19.23
C LEU A 41 -3.62 -27.36 -18.58
N ARG A 42 -3.26 -28.63 -18.78
CA ARG A 42 -2.06 -29.22 -18.14
C ARG A 42 -0.72 -28.85 -18.79
N ASN A 43 -0.75 -28.15 -19.92
CA ASN A 43 0.46 -27.71 -20.65
C ASN A 43 0.42 -26.20 -20.96
N VAL A 44 -0.08 -25.37 -20.04
CA VAL A 44 0.23 -23.94 -20.11
C VAL A 44 1.71 -23.80 -19.76
N LYS A 45 2.59 -23.93 -20.76
CA LYS A 45 3.94 -23.40 -20.69
C LYS A 45 3.78 -21.94 -20.28
N LEU A 46 4.25 -21.60 -19.07
CA LEU A 46 4.40 -20.23 -18.63
C LEU A 46 5.41 -19.58 -19.58
N ASN A 47 4.89 -19.06 -20.70
CA ASN A 47 5.68 -18.33 -21.65
C ASN A 47 6.22 -17.10 -20.92
N ASN A 48 7.54 -16.90 -20.99
CA ASN A 48 8.19 -15.71 -20.45
C ASN A 48 7.45 -14.47 -20.96
N VAL A 49 6.88 -13.69 -20.04
CA VAL A 49 6.21 -12.43 -20.36
C VAL A 49 7.29 -11.39 -20.61
N SER A 50 7.46 -10.96 -21.86
CA SER A 50 8.33 -9.83 -22.21
C SER A 50 7.50 -8.54 -22.26
N ILE A 51 7.88 -7.55 -21.45
CA ILE A 51 7.29 -6.21 -21.50
C ILE A 51 8.30 -5.30 -22.22
N PRO A 52 7.98 -4.75 -23.40
CA PRO A 52 8.92 -3.93 -24.16
C PRO A 52 9.03 -2.53 -23.55
N LEU A 53 10.00 -2.33 -22.66
CA LEU A 53 10.32 -1.04 -22.02
C LEU A 53 11.62 -0.41 -22.56
N GLY A 54 12.06 -0.79 -23.78
CA GLY A 54 13.33 -0.35 -24.37
C GLY A 54 14.56 -1.07 -23.81
N PHE A 55 14.40 -1.80 -22.70
CA PHE A 55 15.33 -2.79 -22.18
C PHE A 55 14.64 -4.16 -22.22
N ASN A 56 15.25 -5.17 -22.86
CA ASN A 56 14.73 -6.54 -22.88
C ASN A 56 14.96 -7.21 -21.53
N ILE A 57 14.28 -6.75 -20.48
CA ILE A 57 14.32 -7.36 -19.16
C ILE A 57 13.27 -8.47 -19.14
N VAL A 58 13.75 -9.71 -19.22
CA VAL A 58 12.91 -10.90 -19.08
C VAL A 58 13.07 -11.42 -17.66
N LEU A 59 12.10 -11.13 -16.80
CA LEU A 59 12.07 -11.67 -15.45
C LEU A 59 11.60 -13.13 -15.49
N THR A 60 12.33 -13.99 -14.82
CA THR A 60 11.91 -15.37 -14.57
C THR A 60 10.74 -15.41 -13.58
N ASN A 61 9.90 -16.45 -13.62
CA ASN A 61 8.84 -16.65 -12.63
C ASN A 61 9.38 -16.66 -11.18
N ARG A 62 10.61 -17.15 -10.99
CA ARG A 62 11.29 -17.12 -9.70
C ARG A 62 11.58 -15.69 -9.25
N GLN A 63 12.14 -14.84 -10.10
CA GLN A 63 12.41 -13.43 -9.78
C GLN A 63 11.12 -12.66 -9.50
N LEU A 64 10.06 -12.92 -10.26
CA LEU A 64 8.74 -12.33 -10.01
C LEU A 64 8.22 -12.72 -8.62
N LEU A 65 8.26 -14.01 -8.27
CA LEU A 65 7.84 -14.50 -6.96
C LEU A 65 8.68 -13.88 -5.83
N GLN A 66 10.00 -13.81 -5.99
CA GLN A 66 10.91 -13.20 -5.01
C GLN A 66 10.58 -11.71 -4.81
N GLY A 67 10.31 -10.98 -5.88
CA GLY A 67 9.87 -9.58 -5.83
C GLY A 67 8.52 -9.42 -5.11
N VAL A 68 7.53 -10.27 -5.40
CA VAL A 68 6.23 -10.26 -4.69
C VAL A 68 6.40 -10.51 -3.19
N VAL A 69 7.26 -11.46 -2.80
CA VAL A 69 7.55 -11.73 -1.39
C VAL A 69 8.18 -10.51 -0.71
N LEU A 70 9.17 -9.86 -1.35
CA LEU A 70 9.79 -8.64 -0.83
C LEU A 70 8.76 -7.52 -0.66
N PHE A 71 7.91 -7.32 -1.66
CA PHE A 71 6.84 -6.32 -1.61
C PHE A 71 5.91 -6.53 -0.41
N ILE A 72 5.44 -7.78 -0.20
CA ILE A 72 4.58 -8.13 0.93
C ILE A 72 5.30 -7.89 2.26
N LEU A 73 6.57 -8.27 2.39
CA LEU A 73 7.36 -8.04 3.62
C LEU A 73 7.47 -6.55 3.95
N LEU A 74 7.73 -5.71 2.95
CA LEU A 74 7.83 -4.26 3.12
C LEU A 74 6.47 -3.62 3.46
N LEU A 75 5.36 -4.13 2.89
CA LEU A 75 4.01 -3.70 3.27
C LEU A 75 3.66 -4.06 4.72
N VAL A 76 3.92 -5.31 5.12
CA VAL A 76 3.67 -5.78 6.49
C VAL A 76 4.49 -4.98 7.49
N LYS A 77 5.75 -4.69 7.16
CA LYS A 77 6.63 -3.81 7.93
C LYS A 77 5.99 -2.43 8.11
N HIS A 78 5.57 -1.80 7.02
CA HIS A 78 4.95 -0.48 7.05
C HIS A 78 3.68 -0.45 7.92
N LEU A 79 2.81 -1.46 7.75
CA LEU A 79 1.61 -1.61 8.58
C LEU A 79 1.96 -1.79 10.07
N ALA A 80 2.97 -2.60 10.39
CA ALA A 80 3.42 -2.81 11.77
C ALA A 80 3.96 -1.52 12.39
N THR A 81 4.70 -0.71 11.62
CA THR A 81 5.22 0.59 12.09
C THR A 81 4.10 1.61 12.29
N ASP A 82 3.10 1.65 11.41
CA ASP A 82 1.92 2.53 11.55
C ASP A 82 1.07 2.14 12.77
N LEU A 83 0.91 0.84 13.03
CA LEU A 83 0.23 0.36 14.23
C LEU A 83 1.02 0.71 15.49
N SER A 84 2.34 0.55 15.46
CA SER A 84 3.23 0.92 16.57
C SER A 84 3.21 2.44 16.85
N GLN A 85 3.01 3.26 15.82
CA GLN A 85 2.86 4.71 15.97
C GLN A 85 1.61 5.09 16.80
N ARG A 86 0.57 4.25 16.82
CA ARG A 86 -0.59 4.48 17.71
C ARG A 86 -0.20 4.36 19.18
N LEU A 87 0.85 3.60 19.48
CA LEU A 87 1.38 3.42 20.83
C LEU A 87 2.40 4.52 21.19
N ILE A 88 3.18 5.00 20.21
CA ILE A 88 4.24 5.98 20.42
C ILE A 88 3.89 7.28 19.68
N GLN A 89 3.37 8.26 20.41
CA GLN A 89 3.08 9.58 19.85
C GLN A 89 4.35 10.43 19.80
N PHE A 90 4.89 10.65 18.60
CA PHE A 90 6.00 11.58 18.39
C PHE A 90 5.51 13.03 18.50
N ARG A 91 6.11 13.79 19.43
CA ARG A 91 5.88 15.22 19.60
C ARG A 91 6.31 15.98 18.33
N ASP A 92 5.54 16.99 17.93
CA ASP A 92 5.86 17.89 16.81
C ASP A 92 5.93 17.25 15.41
N LYS A 93 5.45 16.01 15.22
CA LYS A 93 5.49 15.29 13.92
C LYS A 93 4.92 16.03 12.70
N HIS A 94 4.08 17.04 12.94
CA HIS A 94 3.44 17.85 11.91
C HIS A 94 4.34 18.97 11.37
N VAL A 95 5.44 19.29 12.05
CA VAL A 95 6.41 20.31 11.65
C VAL A 95 7.49 19.67 10.79
N TYR A 96 7.72 20.22 9.60
CA TYR A 96 8.69 19.70 8.63
C TYR A 96 10.09 19.68 9.23
N PHE A 97 10.81 18.56 9.08
CA PHE A 97 12.15 18.36 9.66
C PHE A 97 12.26 18.59 11.18
N SER A 98 11.15 18.63 11.92
CA SER A 98 11.21 18.58 13.37
C SER A 98 11.81 17.26 13.85
N GLN A 99 12.34 17.27 15.08
CA GLN A 99 12.90 16.06 15.67
C GLN A 99 11.91 14.89 15.64
N GLY A 100 10.63 15.11 15.99
CA GLY A 100 9.62 14.06 15.96
C GLY A 100 9.28 13.55 14.56
N ALA A 101 9.23 14.44 13.55
CA ALA A 101 9.00 14.02 12.16
C ALA A 101 10.17 13.19 11.62
N VAL A 102 11.41 13.62 11.89
CA VAL A 102 12.64 12.90 11.50
C VAL A 102 12.72 11.55 12.22
N THR A 103 12.49 11.51 13.54
CA THR A 103 12.50 10.23 14.29
C THR A 103 11.42 9.29 13.79
N HIS A 104 10.22 9.79 13.49
CA HIS A 104 9.14 8.97 12.96
C HIS A 104 9.52 8.34 11.61
N ALA A 105 9.94 9.16 10.65
CA ALA A 105 10.37 8.68 9.34
C ALA A 105 11.53 7.69 9.47
N PHE A 106 12.50 7.96 10.36
CA PHE A 106 13.62 7.07 10.60
C PHE A 106 13.19 5.71 11.15
N VAL A 107 12.29 5.67 12.15
CA VAL A 107 11.77 4.42 12.72
C VAL A 107 11.03 3.60 11.67
N VAL A 108 10.28 4.23 10.77
CA VAL A 108 9.61 3.53 9.67
C VAL A 108 10.63 2.94 8.71
N SER A 109 11.67 3.70 8.34
CA SER A 109 12.65 3.28 7.33
C SER A 109 13.75 2.33 7.84
N ILE A 110 14.13 2.38 9.12
CA ILE A 110 15.31 1.66 9.63
C ILE A 110 15.21 0.13 9.46
N LEU A 111 14.00 -0.41 9.50
CA LEU A 111 13.74 -1.84 9.31
C LEU A 111 14.14 -2.34 7.89
N GLN A 112 14.35 -1.45 6.92
CA GLN A 112 14.94 -1.77 5.61
C GLN A 112 16.31 -2.46 5.74
N ILE A 113 17.13 -2.03 6.71
CA ILE A 113 18.48 -2.58 6.96
C ILE A 113 18.43 -4.07 7.29
N ILE A 114 17.33 -4.52 7.89
CA ILE A 114 17.15 -5.93 8.25
C ILE A 114 16.44 -6.68 7.12
N ILE A 115 15.35 -6.13 6.58
CA ILE A 115 14.48 -6.85 5.65
C ILE A 115 15.16 -7.14 4.32
N ILE A 116 15.81 -6.16 3.68
CA ILE A 116 16.40 -6.37 2.35
C ILE A 116 17.56 -7.39 2.41
N PRO A 117 18.56 -7.25 3.30
CA PRO A 117 19.64 -8.24 3.37
C PRO A 117 19.16 -9.63 3.78
N THR A 118 18.19 -9.73 4.70
CA THR A 118 17.62 -11.03 5.11
C THR A 118 16.89 -11.69 3.94
N TRP A 119 16.08 -10.93 3.19
CA TRP A 119 15.40 -11.44 2.01
C TRP A 119 16.40 -11.88 0.93
N ALA A 120 17.45 -11.08 0.68
CA ALA A 120 18.47 -11.39 -0.32
C ALA A 120 19.20 -12.70 0.05
N TYR A 121 19.58 -12.85 1.32
CA TYR A 121 20.15 -14.07 1.86
C TYR A 121 19.21 -15.28 1.69
N CYS A 122 17.95 -15.17 2.12
CA CYS A 122 16.96 -16.26 2.01
C CYS A 122 16.66 -16.66 0.55
N CYS A 123 16.77 -15.72 -0.39
CA CYS A 123 16.53 -15.96 -1.81
C CYS A 123 17.76 -16.48 -2.57
N ASN A 124 18.91 -16.63 -1.88
CA ASN A 124 20.23 -16.90 -2.46
C ASN A 124 20.65 -15.85 -3.51
N VAL A 125 20.33 -14.59 -3.24
CA VAL A 125 20.73 -13.42 -4.04
C VAL A 125 21.97 -12.82 -3.37
N ILE A 126 23.12 -13.39 -3.67
CA ILE A 126 24.41 -12.92 -3.15
C ILE A 126 24.98 -11.96 -4.17
N SER A 127 24.71 -10.67 -3.97
CA SER A 127 25.09 -9.62 -4.91
C SER A 127 25.85 -8.51 -4.21
N SER A 128 26.84 -7.94 -4.91
CA SER A 128 27.55 -6.74 -4.46
C SER A 128 26.61 -5.53 -4.29
N TRP A 129 25.45 -5.56 -4.94
CA TRP A 129 24.43 -4.52 -4.92
C TRP A 129 23.52 -4.53 -3.68
N VAL A 130 23.51 -5.60 -2.87
CA VAL A 130 22.60 -5.70 -1.71
C VAL A 130 22.78 -4.51 -0.77
N ILE A 131 24.01 -4.14 -0.44
CA ILE A 131 24.30 -3.03 0.48
C ILE A 131 23.90 -1.68 -0.14
N PRO A 132 24.38 -1.29 -1.35
CA PRO A 132 23.95 -0.05 -2.00
C PRO A 132 22.43 0.08 -2.14
N VAL A 133 21.75 -0.99 -2.54
CA VAL A 133 20.30 -1.02 -2.71
C VAL A 133 19.57 -0.84 -1.37
N THR A 134 20.06 -1.47 -0.31
CA THR A 134 19.50 -1.31 1.04
C THR A 134 19.62 0.13 1.52
N VAL A 135 20.79 0.76 1.35
CA VAL A 135 21.03 2.16 1.74
C VAL A 135 20.14 3.10 0.92
N LEU A 136 20.08 2.92 -0.40
CA LEU A 136 19.25 3.74 -1.27
C LEU A 136 17.77 3.60 -0.92
N SER A 137 17.29 2.38 -0.71
CA SER A 137 15.89 2.09 -0.34
C SER A 137 15.54 2.70 1.02
N LEU A 138 16.43 2.64 2.00
CA LEU A 138 16.27 3.31 3.29
C LEU A 138 16.15 4.83 3.13
N LEU A 139 17.03 5.46 2.35
CA LEU A 139 17.01 6.92 2.14
C LEU A 139 15.74 7.35 1.40
N LEU A 140 15.34 6.60 0.37
CA LEU A 140 14.11 6.88 -0.38
C LEU A 140 12.88 6.75 0.50
N GLU A 141 12.75 5.67 1.27
CA GLU A 141 11.61 5.54 2.19
C GLU A 141 11.62 6.64 3.25
N PHE A 142 12.77 6.98 3.81
CA PHE A 142 12.89 8.03 4.82
C PHE A 142 12.42 9.38 4.29
N LEU A 143 12.94 9.79 3.12
CA LEU A 143 12.60 11.07 2.52
C LEU A 143 11.14 11.10 2.08
N THR A 144 10.67 10.06 1.39
CA THR A 144 9.29 9.99 0.90
C THR A 144 8.30 10.00 2.05
N HIS A 145 8.61 9.27 3.13
CA HIS A 145 7.77 9.26 4.33
C HIS A 145 7.71 10.65 4.98
N LEU A 146 8.86 11.31 5.15
CA LEU A 146 8.94 12.67 5.67
C LEU A 146 8.14 13.68 4.82
N HIS A 147 8.24 13.58 3.49
CA HIS A 147 7.52 14.47 2.57
C HIS A 147 6.01 14.24 2.56
N ILE A 148 5.56 12.98 2.51
CA ILE A 148 4.13 12.61 2.50
C ILE A 148 3.46 13.08 3.79
N ASP A 149 4.06 12.79 4.95
CA ASP A 149 3.50 13.16 6.24
C ASP A 149 3.40 14.68 6.43
N TYR A 150 4.39 15.42 5.93
CA TYR A 150 4.35 16.87 5.93
C TYR A 150 3.26 17.42 5.02
N ALA A 151 3.17 16.93 3.77
CA ALA A 151 2.16 17.35 2.82
C ALA A 151 0.74 17.10 3.37
N LYS A 152 0.53 15.92 3.98
CA LYS A 152 -0.70 15.55 4.68
C LYS A 152 -0.99 16.46 5.87
N SER A 153 0.02 16.79 6.67
CA SER A 153 -0.13 17.71 7.81
C SER A 153 -0.52 19.12 7.36
N LYS A 154 0.13 19.65 6.31
CA LYS A 154 -0.21 20.95 5.72
C LYS A 154 -1.61 20.96 5.11
N PHE A 155 -1.96 19.93 4.36
CA PHE A 155 -3.30 19.79 3.80
C PHE A 155 -4.36 19.73 4.91
N ARG A 156 -4.08 18.98 5.98
CA ARG A 156 -4.98 18.85 7.13
C ARG A 156 -5.21 20.20 7.81
N VAL A 157 -4.15 20.94 8.11
CA VAL A 157 -4.26 22.28 8.73
C VAL A 157 -5.05 23.24 7.83
N ALA A 158 -4.81 23.23 6.52
CA ALA A 158 -5.53 24.08 5.57
C ALA A 158 -7.02 23.72 5.41
N ASN A 159 -7.40 22.48 5.68
CA ASN A 159 -8.76 21.96 5.45
C ASN A 159 -9.42 21.39 6.71
N GLN A 160 -8.96 21.79 7.91
CA GLN A 160 -9.32 21.16 9.18
C GLN A 160 -10.84 21.05 9.37
N SER A 161 -11.58 22.14 9.14
CA SER A 161 -13.04 22.19 9.29
C SER A 161 -13.77 21.19 8.38
N ARG A 162 -13.34 21.06 7.12
CA ARG A 162 -13.93 20.12 6.16
C ARG A 162 -13.60 18.67 6.51
N ILE A 163 -12.37 18.42 6.95
CA ILE A 163 -11.90 17.09 7.33
C ILE A 163 -12.64 16.61 8.58
N ASP A 164 -12.90 17.47 9.56
CA ASP A 164 -13.61 17.08 10.78
C ASP A 164 -15.08 16.79 10.53
N GLN A 165 -15.71 17.52 9.59
CA GLN A 165 -17.11 17.32 9.22
C GLN A 165 -17.33 16.13 8.29
N SER A 166 -16.32 15.72 7.50
CA SER A 166 -16.47 14.68 6.48
C SER A 166 -15.67 13.40 6.79
N ARG A 167 -16.40 12.33 7.15
CA ARG A 167 -15.81 10.99 7.32
C ARG A 167 -15.20 10.46 6.02
N SER A 168 -15.85 10.72 4.87
CA SER A 168 -15.34 10.28 3.57
C SER A 168 -14.02 10.96 3.22
N LEU A 169 -13.88 12.26 3.51
CA LEU A 169 -12.63 12.98 3.28
C LEU A 169 -11.49 12.45 4.17
N ARG A 170 -11.75 12.14 5.45
CA ARG A 170 -10.76 11.50 6.33
C ARG A 170 -10.30 10.15 5.79
N LEU A 171 -11.24 9.32 5.33
CA LEU A 171 -10.94 8.01 4.78
C LEU A 171 -10.15 8.13 3.46
N ALA A 172 -10.53 9.06 2.59
CA ALA A 172 -9.84 9.32 1.33
C ALA A 172 -8.39 9.79 1.57
N MET A 173 -8.17 10.68 2.53
CA MET A 173 -6.82 11.12 2.89
C MET A 173 -5.96 9.98 3.46
N HIS A 174 -6.55 9.09 4.26
CA HIS A 174 -5.84 7.91 4.74
C HIS A 174 -5.55 6.91 3.63
N ALA A 175 -6.50 6.69 2.71
CA ALA A 175 -6.28 5.80 1.56
C ALA A 175 -5.20 6.34 0.61
N LEU A 176 -5.17 7.65 0.37
CA LEU A 176 -4.15 8.30 -0.45
C LEU A 176 -2.75 8.16 0.17
N ASP A 177 -2.65 8.40 1.47
CA ASP A 177 -1.42 8.21 2.26
C ASP A 177 -0.87 6.79 2.14
N GLN A 178 -1.71 5.78 2.37
CA GLN A 178 -1.34 4.37 2.24
C GLN A 178 -1.00 3.98 0.80
N PHE A 179 -1.73 4.53 -0.18
CA PHE A 179 -1.44 4.32 -1.60
C PHE A 179 -0.07 4.85 -2.00
N LEU A 180 0.29 6.06 -1.56
CA LEU A 180 1.60 6.65 -1.87
C LEU A 180 2.74 5.84 -1.25
N HIS A 181 2.61 5.39 0.00
CA HIS A 181 3.61 4.51 0.61
C HIS A 181 3.73 3.16 -0.11
N ALA A 182 2.60 2.51 -0.42
CA ALA A 182 2.58 1.25 -1.16
C ALA A 182 3.21 1.40 -2.55
N PHE A 183 2.95 2.52 -3.24
CA PHE A 183 3.55 2.82 -4.53
C PHE A 183 5.08 2.96 -4.43
N PHE A 184 5.59 3.67 -3.42
CA PHE A 184 7.04 3.77 -3.21
C PHE A 184 7.68 2.42 -2.86
N ILE A 185 7.01 1.61 -2.03
CA ILE A 185 7.45 0.25 -1.71
C ILE A 185 7.51 -0.62 -2.98
N LEU A 186 6.53 -0.49 -3.87
CA LEU A 186 6.53 -1.18 -5.17
C LEU A 186 7.71 -0.75 -6.03
N CYS A 187 7.99 0.55 -6.14
CA CYS A 187 9.15 1.07 -6.88
C CYS A 187 10.47 0.53 -6.29
N CYS A 188 10.63 0.54 -4.96
CA CYS A 188 11.82 0.00 -4.31
C CYS A 188 11.99 -1.49 -4.61
N THR A 189 10.91 -2.27 -4.52
CA THR A 189 10.90 -3.69 -4.84
C THR A 189 11.27 -3.95 -6.30
N ALA A 190 10.72 -3.17 -7.23
CA ALA A 190 11.02 -3.28 -8.66
C ALA A 190 12.51 -3.01 -8.92
N VAL A 191 13.07 -1.94 -8.35
CA VAL A 191 14.50 -1.61 -8.47
C VAL A 191 15.38 -2.73 -7.89
N CYS A 192 15.04 -3.24 -6.70
CA CYS A 192 15.75 -4.38 -6.11
C CYS A 192 15.74 -5.58 -7.05
N THR A 193 14.56 -5.99 -7.51
CA THR A 193 14.39 -7.18 -8.37
C THR A 193 15.12 -7.03 -9.70
N MET A 194 15.10 -5.83 -10.30
CA MET A 194 15.81 -5.54 -11.55
C MET A 194 17.32 -5.58 -11.36
N LEU A 195 17.87 -4.94 -10.32
CA LEU A 195 19.31 -4.92 -10.08
C LEU A 195 19.88 -6.32 -9.82
N PHE A 196 19.14 -7.17 -9.11
CA PHE A 196 19.51 -8.56 -8.90
C PHE A 196 19.30 -9.47 -10.11
N SER A 197 18.71 -8.97 -11.19
CA SER A 197 18.57 -9.73 -12.45
C SER A 197 19.76 -9.55 -13.38
N PHE A 198 20.69 -8.64 -13.09
CA PHE A 198 21.87 -8.35 -13.92
C PHE A 198 23.14 -9.10 -13.51
N GLU A 199 23.10 -9.90 -12.44
CA GLU A 199 24.18 -10.81 -12.00
C GLU A 199 23.74 -12.27 -12.14
#